data_AF-A0A3B9D0J6-F1
#
_entry.id   AF-A0A3B9D0J6-F1
#
_cell.length_a   1.000
_cell.length_b   1.000
_cell.length_c   1.000
_cell.angle_alpha   90.00
_cell.angle_beta   90.00
_cell.angle_gamma   90.00
#
_symmetry.space_group_name_H-M   'P 1'
#
loop_
_entity.id
_entity.type
_entity.pdbx_description
1 polymer ?
#
loop_
_entity_poly.entity_id
_entity_poly.type
_entity_poly.pdbx_seq_one_letter_code
_entity_poly.pdbx_strand_id
1 'polypeptide(L)' 'MFTIIRECIGWLLVCLALYLIWMGIEHIAIRRTIEGGIFLFSSLSLVKAGLLLVRMSAAARLCEKEFKSRDA' A
#
# COMPACT_ATOMS: atom_id res chain seq x y z
N MET A 1 -5.75 -19.06 -2.31
CA MET A 1 -6.55 -18.16 -1.44
C MET A 1 -5.69 -17.05 -0.82
N PHE A 2 -4.54 -17.36 -0.22
CA PHE A 2 -3.68 -16.38 0.46
C PHE A 2 -3.21 -15.20 -0.42
N THR A 3 -2.95 -15.44 -1.70
CA THR A 3 -2.41 -14.44 -2.65
C THR A 3 -3.42 -13.34 -2.99
N ILE A 4 -4.69 -13.71 -3.15
CA ILE A 4 -5.79 -12.78 -3.46
C ILE A 4 -6.07 -11.89 -2.24
N ILE A 5 -6.03 -12.47 -1.04
CA ILE A 5 -6.22 -11.74 0.22
C ILE A 5 -5.11 -10.70 0.41
N ARG A 6 -3.85 -11.05 0.13
CA ARG A 6 -2.72 -10.10 0.18
C ARG A 6 -2.85 -8.97 -0.82
N GLU A 7 -3.36 -9.24 -2.01
CA GLU A 7 -3.58 -8.22 -3.04
C GLU A 7 -4.69 -7.25 -2.62
N CYS A 8 -5.82 -7.76 -2.12
CA CYS A 8 -6.87 -6.92 -1.54
C CYS A 8 -6.37 -6.06 -0.38
N ILE A 9 -5.55 -6.60 0.52
CA ILE A 9 -4.95 -5.84 1.63
C ILE A 9 -4.02 -4.74 1.11
N GLY A 10 -3.22 -5.03 0.07
CA GLY A 10 -2.36 -4.04 -0.57
C GLY A 10 -3.16 -2.86 -1.14
N TRP A 11 -4.24 -3.15 -1.86
CA TRP A 11 -5.15 -2.12 -2.38
C TRP A 11 -5.87 -1.34 -1.27
N LEU A 12 -6.27 -2.02 -0.18
CA LEU A 12 -6.90 -1.39 0.97
C LEU A 12 -5.96 -0.38 1.65
N LEU A 13 -4.66 -0.71 1.78
CA LEU A 13 -3.64 0.21 2.28
C LEU A 13 -3.45 1.43 1.37
N VAL A 14 -3.50 1.23 0.05
CA VAL A 14 -3.39 2.34 -0.91
C VAL A 14 -4.59 3.29 -0.80
N CYS A 15 -5.81 2.77 -0.70
CA CYS A 15 -7.01 3.58 -0.44
C CYS A 15 -6.90 4.34 0.88
N LEU A 16 -6.41 3.69 1.95
CA LEU A 16 -6.21 4.34 3.24
C LEU A 16 -5.18 5.49 3.13
N ALA A 17 -4.09 5.28 2.40
CA ALA A 17 -3.08 6.31 2.19
C ALA A 17 -3.62 7.53 1.44
N LEU A 18 -4.43 7.32 0.39
CA LEU A 18 -5.12 8.39 -0.33
C LEU A 18 -6.04 9.19 0.59
N TYR A 19 -6.77 8.50 1.47
CA TYR A 19 -7.64 9.16 2.46
C TYR A 19 -6.83 10.04 3.44
N LEU A 20 -5.70 9.54 3.95
CA LEU A 20 -4.81 10.33 4.81
C LEU A 20 -4.22 11.56 4.10
N ILE A 21 -3.87 11.44 2.81
CA ILE A 21 -3.39 12.57 2.00
C ILE A 21 -4.48 13.63 1.89
N TRP A 22 -5.72 13.21 1.63
CA TRP A 22 -6.85 14.11 1.50
C TRP A 22 -7.13 14.88 2.80
N MET A 23 -7.15 14.18 3.95
CA MET A 23 -7.24 14.82 5.27
C MET A 23 -6.05 15.75 5.58
N GLY A 24 -4.83 15.35 5.20
CA GLY A 24 -3.63 16.14 5.40
C GLY A 24 -3.67 17.47 4.64
N ILE A 25 -4.15 17.45 3.39
CA ILE A 25 -4.33 18.66 2.57
C ILE A 25 -5.38 19.59 3.21
N GLU A 26 -6.50 19.04 3.69
CA GLU A 26 -7.53 19.82 4.39
C GLU A 26 -6.99 20.48 5.68
N HIS A 27 -6.16 19.78 6.45
CA HIS A 27 -5.54 20.33 7.66
C HIS A 27 -4.51 21.42 7.37
N ILE A 28 -3.74 21.31 6.28
CA ILE A 28 -2.80 22.34 5.84
C ILE A 28 -3.55 23.63 5.47
N ALA A 29 -4.72 23.50 4.83
CA ALA A 29 -5.56 24.65 4.47
C ALA A 29 -6.05 25.44 5.70
N ILE A 30 -6.19 24.78 6.86
CA ILE A 30 -6.66 25.39 8.12
C ILE A 30 -5.49 26.00 8.96
N ARG A 31 -4.30 26.22 8.36
CA ARG A 31 -3.05 26.69 9.01
C ARG A 31 -2.44 25.74 10.04
N ARG A 32 -2.82 24.45 10.06
CA ARG A 32 -2.20 23.44 10.92
C ARG A 32 -1.11 22.67 10.20
N THR A 33 -0.04 23.38 9.85
CA THR A 33 1.07 22.87 9.01
C THR A 33 1.80 21.67 9.63
N ILE A 34 1.92 21.62 10.97
CA ILE A 34 2.62 20.53 11.68
C ILE A 34 1.82 19.23 11.59
N GLU A 35 0.51 19.28 11.84
CA GLU A 35 -0.38 18.11 11.76
C GLU A 35 -0.46 17.61 10.31
N GLY A 36 -0.60 18.52 9.34
CA GLY A 36 -0.55 18.18 7.92
C GLY A 36 0.73 17.45 7.51
N GLY A 37 1.89 17.90 8.02
CA GLY A 37 3.17 17.24 7.79
C GLY A 37 3.22 15.80 8.33
N ILE A 38 2.67 15.56 9.54
CA ILE A 38 2.60 14.21 10.15
C ILE A 38 1.68 13.30 9.32
N PHE A 39 0.54 13.81 8.87
CA PHE A 39 -0.38 13.06 8.00
C PHE A 39 0.26 12.70 6.66
N LEU A 40 0.95 13.65 6.02
CA LEU A 40 1.66 13.40 4.75
C LEU A 40 2.79 12.38 4.93
N PHE A 41 3.60 12.49 5.99
CA PHE A 41 4.68 11.54 6.25
C PHE A 41 4.17 10.13 6.57
N SER A 42 3.06 10.04 7.30
CA SER A 42 2.39 8.78 7.59
C SER A 42 1.83 8.16 6.31
N SER A 43 1.19 8.95 5.45
CA SER A 43 0.68 8.47 4.16
C SER A 43 1.78 7.91 3.26
N LEU A 44 2.96 8.55 3.23
CA LEU A 44 4.11 8.09 2.45
C LEU A 44 4.59 6.71 2.91
N SER A 45 4.60 6.49 4.22
CA SER A 45 4.96 5.20 4.83
C SER A 45 3.93 4.11 4.51
N LEU A 46 2.64 4.46 4.52
CA LEU A 46 1.55 3.55 4.11
C LEU A 46 1.61 3.19 2.62
N VAL A 47 1.88 4.16 1.74
CA VAL A 47 2.02 3.89 0.30
C VAL A 47 3.18 2.92 0.05
N LYS A 48 4.33 3.13 0.70
CA LYS A 48 5.48 2.21 0.60
C LYS A 48 5.13 0.82 1.10
N ALA A 49 4.47 0.71 2.26
CA ALA A 49 4.06 -0.58 2.80
C ALA A 49 3.08 -1.32 1.88
N GLY A 50 2.06 -0.62 1.36
CA GLY A 50 1.08 -1.17 0.41
C GLY A 50 1.72 -1.66 -0.89
N LEU A 51 2.61 -0.87 -1.50
CA LEU A 51 3.36 -1.27 -2.69
C LEU A 51 4.25 -2.49 -2.44
N LEU A 52 4.92 -2.56 -1.29
CA LEU A 52 5.81 -3.66 -0.95
C LEU A 52 5.03 -4.98 -0.80
N LEU A 53 3.85 -4.94 -0.17
CA LEU A 53 2.93 -6.07 -0.08
C LEU A 53 2.49 -6.60 -1.45
N VAL A 54 2.16 -5.69 -2.39
CA VAL A 54 1.79 -6.04 -3.77
C VAL A 54 2.97 -6.67 -4.51
N ARG A 55 4.17 -6.08 -4.43
CA ARG A 55 5.38 -6.64 -5.08
C ARG A 55 5.73 -8.03 -4.56
N MET A 56 5.65 -8.24 -3.25
CA MET A 56 5.84 -9.57 -2.68
C MET A 56 4.76 -10.57 -3.12
N SER A 57 3.51 -10.12 -3.33
CA SER A 57 2.45 -10.96 -3.90
C SER A 57 2.76 -11.39 -5.33
N ALA A 58 3.23 -10.46 -6.16
CA ALA A 58 3.65 -10.73 -7.54
C ALA A 58 4.85 -11.70 -7.59
N ALA A 59 5.84 -11.51 -6.71
CA ALA A 59 6.99 -12.42 -6.60
C ALA A 59 6.54 -13.84 -6.17
N ALA A 60 5.59 -13.95 -5.24
CA ALA A 60 5.04 -15.24 -4.83
C ALA A 60 4.30 -15.95 -5.98
N ARG A 61 3.52 -15.22 -6.81
CA ARG A 61 2.87 -15.79 -8.02
C ARG A 61 3.88 -16.27 -9.05
N LEU A 62 4.98 -15.53 -9.23
CA LEU A 62 6.06 -15.93 -10.13
C LEU A 62 6.72 -17.22 -9.65
N CYS A 63 7.10 -17.32 -8.37
CA CYS A 63 7.66 -18.55 -7.81
C CYS A 63 6.70 -19.73 -7.92
N GLU A 64 5.41 -19.55 -7.64
CA GLU A 64 4.40 -20.62 -7.77
C GLU A 64 4.27 -21.11 -9.22
N LYS A 65 4.32 -20.18 -10.19
CA LYS A 65 4.23 -20.49 -11.62
C LYS A 65 5.49 -21.19 -12.14
N GLU A 66 6.67 -20.76 -11.70
CA GLU A 66 7.96 -21.39 -12.00
C GLU A 66 8.02 -22.81 -11.45
N PHE A 67 7.59 -23.03 -10.21
CA PHE A 67 7.54 -24.37 -9.61
C PHE A 67 6.63 -25.29 -10.40
N LYS A 68 5.41 -24.83 -10.71
CA LYS A 68 4.44 -25.60 -11.48
C LYS A 68 4.91 -25.91 -12.92
N SER A 69 5.75 -25.07 -13.52
CA SER A 69 6.32 -25.31 -14.85
C SER A 69 7.50 -26.29 -14.84
N ARG A 70 8.14 -26.54 -13.68
CA ARG A 70 9.22 -27.52 -13.54
C ARG A 70 8.72 -28.95 -13.32
N ASP A 71 7.52 -29.10 -12.78
CA ASP A 71 6.88 -30.39 -12.50
C ASP A 71 6.01 -30.92 -13.66
N ALA A 72 5.94 -30.19 -14.78
CA ALA A 72 5.20 -30.54 -16.00
C ALA A 72 6.16 -30.85 -17.16
#